data_AF-Q81DW0-F1
#
_entry.id   AF-Q81DW0-F1
#
_cell.length_a   1.000
_cell.length_b   1.000
_cell.length_c   1.000
_cell.angle_alpha   90.00
_cell.angle_beta   90.00
_cell.angle_gamma   90.00
#
_symmetry.space_group_name_H-M   'P 1'
#
loop_
_entity.id
_entity.type
_entity.pdbx_description
1 polymer ?
#
loop_
_entity_poly.entity_id
_entity_poly.type
_entity_poly.pdbx_seq_one_letter_code
_entity_poly.pdbx_strand_id
1 'polypeptide(L)'
;MEYKTPFIAKKLGVSPKAVVRIAQQLNLTIEKNKYGHFIFTQEDVDQMLEHHRFQIEQSQNSQSTQKASSNEVEELKTQVNTIVQNISSNDFEQLANQLNTITRRLDRMEEQMQDKANDVVTYQLLQHRREMEEMLERIQKLEAALTKEEPIYITPDSKPTYEREKKPKRRKMIFSIFGL
;
A
#
# COMPACT_ATOMS: atom_id res chain seq x y z
N MET A 1 -31.67 -2.69 10.99
CA MET A 1 -30.31 -2.10 10.90
C MET A 1 -29.32 -3.25 10.85
N GLU A 2 -28.36 -3.22 9.92
CA GLU A 2 -27.30 -4.23 9.80
C GLU A 2 -26.00 -3.69 10.41
N TYR A 3 -25.40 -4.45 11.33
CA TYR A 3 -24.17 -4.08 12.01
C TYR A 3 -23.00 -4.93 11.52
N LYS A 4 -21.82 -4.31 11.39
CA LYS A 4 -20.58 -5.00 11.01
C LYS A 4 -19.75 -5.33 12.26
N THR A 5 -18.93 -6.38 12.19
CA THR A 5 -18.04 -6.80 13.30
C THR A 5 -17.27 -5.66 13.98
N PRO A 6 -16.64 -4.70 13.27
CA PRO A 6 -15.87 -3.63 13.92
C PRO A 6 -16.72 -2.69 14.77
N PHE A 7 -17.99 -2.49 14.41
CA PHE A 7 -18.92 -1.66 15.18
C PHE A 7 -19.28 -2.34 16.50
N ILE A 8 -19.59 -3.63 16.46
CA ILE A 8 -19.92 -4.43 17.63
C ILE A 8 -18.70 -4.58 18.55
N ALA A 9 -17.51 -4.76 17.97
CA ALA A 9 -16.25 -4.81 18.69
C ALA A 9 -16.05 -3.55 19.54
N LYS A 10 -16.28 -2.36 18.96
CA LYS A 10 -16.24 -1.09 19.69
C LYS A 10 -17.31 -0.99 20.77
N LYS A 11 -18.54 -1.44 20.49
CA LYS A 11 -19.67 -1.38 21.44
C LYS A 11 -19.48 -2.30 22.66
N LEU A 12 -18.87 -3.48 22.45
CA LEU A 12 -18.56 -4.45 23.52
C LEU A 12 -17.21 -4.20 24.20
N GLY A 13 -16.33 -3.38 23.62
CA GLY A 13 -14.96 -3.20 24.11
C GLY A 13 -14.08 -4.44 23.88
N VAL A 14 -14.43 -5.30 22.93
CA VAL A 14 -13.73 -6.56 22.63
C VAL A 14 -13.10 -6.53 21.24
N SER A 15 -12.11 -7.38 20.98
CA SER A 15 -11.53 -7.49 19.64
C SER A 15 -12.55 -8.02 18.61
N PRO A 16 -12.45 -7.69 17.31
CA PRO A 16 -13.33 -8.25 16.28
C PRO A 16 -13.36 -9.79 16.26
N LYS A 17 -12.26 -10.44 16.63
CA LYS A 17 -12.18 -11.90 16.76
C LYS A 17 -13.04 -12.42 17.91
N ALA A 18 -13.10 -11.70 19.03
CA ALA A 18 -13.95 -12.04 20.16
C ALA A 18 -15.45 -11.90 19.82
N VAL A 19 -15.82 -10.90 19.02
CA VAL A 19 -17.20 -10.76 18.48
C VAL A 19 -17.62 -12.02 17.73
N VAL A 20 -16.78 -12.50 16.79
CA VAL A 20 -17.08 -13.73 16.02
C VAL A 20 -17.15 -14.95 16.95
N ARG A 21 -16.27 -15.05 17.94
CA ARG A 21 -16.29 -16.14 18.93
C ARG A 21 -17.57 -16.15 19.77
N ILE A 22 -18.01 -15.00 20.27
CA ILE A 22 -19.25 -14.87 21.06
C ILE A 22 -20.45 -15.29 20.20
N ALA A 23 -20.49 -14.83 18.95
CA ALA A 23 -21.59 -15.14 18.07
C ALA A 23 -21.63 -16.63 17.66
N GLN A 24 -20.48 -17.30 17.55
CA GLN A 24 -20.40 -18.76 17.44
C GLN A 24 -20.91 -19.47 18.70
N GLN A 25 -20.56 -18.98 19.89
CA GLN A 25 -20.99 -19.56 21.16
C GLN A 25 -22.51 -19.44 21.37
N LEU A 26 -23.11 -18.38 20.86
CA LEU A 26 -24.56 -18.14 20.88
C LEU A 26 -25.30 -18.82 19.72
N ASN A 27 -24.60 -19.57 18.84
CA ASN A 27 -25.16 -20.19 17.63
C ASN A 27 -25.96 -19.21 16.76
N LEU A 28 -25.51 -17.96 16.63
CA LEU A 28 -26.17 -16.94 15.81
C LEU A 28 -25.98 -17.26 14.32
N THR A 29 -27.00 -16.98 13.51
CA THR A 29 -26.97 -17.12 12.05
C THR A 29 -26.26 -15.93 11.42
N ILE A 30 -24.93 -15.90 11.49
CA ILE A 30 -24.12 -14.79 10.98
C ILE A 30 -23.80 -15.01 9.50
N GLU A 31 -24.23 -14.08 8.64
CA GLU A 31 -23.89 -14.11 7.23
C GLU A 31 -22.68 -13.22 6.90
N LYS A 32 -21.97 -13.56 5.81
CA LYS A 32 -20.90 -12.73 5.26
C LYS A 32 -21.41 -11.98 4.03
N ASN A 33 -21.11 -10.69 3.96
CA ASN A 33 -21.41 -9.91 2.76
C ASN A 33 -20.44 -10.22 1.61
N LYS A 34 -20.70 -9.62 0.43
CA LYS A 34 -19.85 -9.72 -0.76
C LYS A 34 -18.38 -9.27 -0.57
N TYR A 35 -18.07 -8.58 0.51
CA TYR A 35 -16.72 -8.11 0.87
C TYR A 35 -16.08 -8.93 2.01
N GLY A 36 -16.75 -10.00 2.49
CA GLY A 36 -16.23 -10.88 3.54
C GLY A 36 -16.44 -10.40 4.99
N HIS A 37 -17.19 -9.32 5.22
CA HIS A 37 -17.53 -8.86 6.57
C HIS A 37 -18.76 -9.61 7.10
N PHE A 38 -18.72 -10.00 8.39
CA PHE A 38 -19.89 -10.54 9.07
C PHE A 38 -20.94 -9.46 9.33
N ILE A 39 -22.17 -9.73 8.94
CA ILE A 39 -23.36 -8.91 9.17
C ILE A 39 -24.13 -9.50 10.35
N PHE A 40 -24.56 -8.63 11.26
CA PHE A 40 -25.37 -8.96 12.42
C PHE A 40 -26.65 -8.12 12.41
N THR A 41 -27.76 -8.73 12.79
CA THR A 41 -29.02 -8.02 13.03
C THR A 41 -28.98 -7.28 14.36
N GLN A 42 -29.95 -6.38 14.59
CA GLN A 42 -30.08 -5.71 15.89
C GLN A 42 -30.29 -6.73 17.03
N GLU A 43 -31.09 -7.78 16.78
CA GLU A 43 -31.36 -8.87 17.71
C GLU A 43 -30.07 -9.62 18.10
N ASP A 44 -29.24 -9.94 17.12
CA ASP A 44 -27.93 -10.58 17.36
C ASP A 44 -27.04 -9.73 18.28
N VAL A 45 -27.01 -8.41 18.05
CA VAL A 45 -26.20 -7.49 18.86
C VAL A 45 -26.69 -7.42 20.30
N ASP A 46 -28.01 -7.46 20.51
CA ASP A 46 -28.61 -7.40 21.84
C ASP A 46 -28.36 -8.70 22.62
N GLN A 47 -28.48 -9.87 21.97
CA GLN A 47 -28.09 -11.16 22.57
C GLN A 47 -26.59 -11.22 22.93
N MET A 48 -25.73 -10.68 22.06
CA MET A 48 -24.29 -10.60 22.34
C MET A 48 -23.97 -9.67 23.52
N LEU A 49 -24.71 -8.56 23.68
CA LEU A 49 -24.57 -7.65 24.81
C LEU A 49 -25.04 -8.29 26.12
N GLU A 50 -26.17 -9.00 26.09
CA GLU A 50 -26.69 -9.73 27.25
C GLU A 50 -25.72 -10.82 27.69
N HIS A 51 -25.21 -11.64 26.76
CA HIS A 51 -24.23 -12.67 27.06
C HIS A 51 -22.91 -12.10 27.60
N HIS A 52 -22.46 -10.96 27.07
CA HIS A 52 -21.25 -10.28 27.56
C HIS A 52 -21.45 -9.72 28.97
N ARG A 53 -22.61 -9.10 29.24
CA ARG A 53 -22.97 -8.64 30.59
C ARG A 53 -23.06 -9.80 31.57
N PHE A 54 -23.71 -10.90 31.19
CA PHE A 54 -23.83 -12.09 32.02
C PHE A 54 -22.46 -12.72 32.34
N GLN A 55 -21.52 -12.72 31.40
CA GLN A 55 -20.15 -13.17 31.67
C GLN A 55 -19.40 -12.25 32.65
N ILE A 56 -19.56 -10.94 32.52
CA ILE A 56 -18.95 -9.97 33.44
C ILE A 56 -19.59 -10.09 34.84
N GLU A 57 -20.92 -10.20 34.90
CA GLU A 57 -21.67 -10.34 36.16
C GLU A 57 -21.37 -11.67 36.86
N GLN A 58 -21.26 -12.79 36.15
CA GLN A 58 -20.79 -14.04 36.74
C GLN A 58 -19.36 -13.95 37.28
N SER A 59 -18.49 -13.20 36.59
CA SER A 59 -17.11 -13.00 37.02
C SER A 59 -17.01 -12.07 38.23
N GLN A 60 -17.92 -11.09 38.38
CA GLN A 60 -17.93 -10.14 39.50
C GLN A 60 -18.75 -10.60 40.71
N ASN A 61 -19.87 -11.31 40.53
CA ASN A 61 -20.69 -11.83 41.63
C ASN A 61 -20.09 -13.06 42.32
N SER A 62 -18.97 -13.58 41.83
CA SER A 62 -18.22 -14.64 42.50
C SER A 62 -17.32 -14.13 43.66
N GLN A 63 -17.32 -12.82 43.94
CA GLN A 63 -16.48 -12.22 45.00
C GLN A 63 -17.22 -11.64 46.20
N SER A 64 -18.55 -11.68 46.26
CA SER A 64 -19.27 -11.30 47.48
C SER A 64 -20.58 -12.07 47.60
N THR A 65 -20.81 -12.63 48.80
CA THR A 65 -22.10 -13.17 49.30
C THR A 65 -22.30 -14.69 49.21
N GLN A 66 -21.90 -15.34 50.31
CA GLN A 66 -22.64 -16.40 51.03
C GLN A 66 -22.64 -17.86 50.51
N LYS A 67 -21.91 -18.70 51.28
CA LYS A 67 -22.39 -19.97 51.85
C LYS A 67 -23.28 -20.85 50.95
N ALA A 68 -22.66 -21.58 50.03
CA ALA A 68 -23.14 -22.88 49.58
C ALA A 68 -21.96 -23.71 49.04
N SER A 69 -21.78 -24.91 49.60
CA SER A 69 -20.90 -25.98 49.11
C SER A 69 -19.40 -25.65 48.98
N SER A 70 -18.78 -25.45 50.14
CA SER A 70 -17.35 -25.62 50.40
C SER A 70 -16.89 -26.99 49.90
N ASN A 71 -16.04 -27.06 48.86
CA ASN A 71 -14.88 -27.97 48.76
C ASN A 71 -14.20 -27.92 47.38
N GLU A 72 -14.88 -27.56 46.28
CA GLU A 72 -14.27 -27.55 44.93
C GLU A 72 -13.69 -26.19 44.49
N VAL A 73 -14.20 -25.08 45.04
CA VAL A 73 -13.82 -23.72 44.60
C VAL A 73 -12.53 -23.22 45.26
N GLU A 74 -12.17 -23.75 46.44
CA GLU A 74 -10.90 -23.42 47.13
C GLU A 74 -9.69 -24.10 46.47
N GLU A 75 -9.86 -25.26 45.83
CA GLU A 75 -8.80 -25.92 45.05
C GLU A 75 -8.46 -25.14 43.77
N LEU A 76 -9.46 -24.58 43.09
CA LEU A 76 -9.23 -23.75 41.91
C LEU A 76 -8.60 -22.39 42.24
N LYS A 77 -8.97 -21.76 43.36
CA LYS A 77 -8.37 -20.48 43.79
C LYS A 77 -6.91 -20.63 44.26
N THR A 78 -6.59 -21.73 44.93
CA THR A 78 -5.20 -22.06 45.28
C THR A 78 -4.37 -22.40 44.05
N GLN A 79 -4.95 -23.07 43.04
CA GLN A 79 -4.28 -23.36 41.78
C GLN A 79 -4.04 -22.11 40.91
N VAL A 80 -4.97 -21.16 40.85
CA VAL A 80 -4.77 -19.89 40.13
C VAL A 80 -3.74 -18.99 40.83
N ASN A 81 -3.75 -18.91 42.16
CA ASN A 81 -2.70 -18.19 42.90
C ASN A 81 -1.32 -18.85 42.74
N THR A 82 -1.27 -20.17 42.59
CA THR A 82 -0.04 -20.90 42.30
C THR A 82 0.46 -20.64 40.87
N ILE A 83 -0.45 -20.51 39.89
CA ILE A 83 -0.07 -20.16 38.50
C ILE A 83 0.47 -18.72 38.42
N VAL A 84 -0.12 -17.77 39.14
CA VAL A 84 0.36 -16.38 39.18
C VAL A 84 1.67 -16.25 39.95
N GLN A 85 1.92 -17.10 40.94
CA GLN A 85 3.21 -17.16 41.67
C GLN A 85 4.29 -17.96 40.94
N ASN A 86 3.94 -18.90 40.05
CA ASN A 86 4.89 -19.72 39.28
C ASN A 86 5.39 -19.07 37.99
N ILE A 87 4.85 -17.92 37.57
CA ILE A 87 5.57 -17.07 36.61
C ILE A 87 6.71 -16.45 37.39
N SER A 88 7.83 -17.17 37.46
CA SER A 88 9.03 -16.72 38.15
C SER A 88 9.38 -15.33 37.63
N SER A 89 9.74 -14.39 38.51
CA SER A 89 10.22 -13.07 38.12
C SER A 89 11.30 -13.15 37.02
N ASN A 90 12.04 -14.26 36.99
CA ASN A 90 13.01 -14.61 35.97
C ASN A 90 12.42 -14.78 34.55
N ASP A 91 11.23 -15.37 34.39
CA ASP A 91 10.61 -15.57 33.07
C ASP A 91 10.13 -14.26 32.48
N PHE A 92 9.57 -13.38 33.33
CA PHE A 92 9.20 -12.02 32.93
C PHE A 92 10.44 -11.19 32.56
N GLU A 93 11.52 -11.29 33.35
CA GLU A 93 12.78 -10.62 33.04
C GLU A 93 13.41 -11.15 31.74
N GLN A 94 13.37 -12.47 31.51
CA GLN A 94 13.81 -13.08 30.25
C GLN A 94 12.99 -12.59 29.06
N LEU A 95 11.65 -12.52 29.20
CA LEU A 95 10.78 -11.97 28.16
C LEU A 95 11.09 -10.49 27.89
N ALA A 96 11.29 -9.69 28.93
CA ALA A 96 11.66 -8.29 28.79
C ALA A 96 13.02 -8.13 28.08
N ASN A 97 14.00 -8.97 28.42
CA ASN A 97 15.31 -8.99 27.77
C ASN A 97 15.21 -9.43 26.30
N GLN A 98 14.37 -10.42 25.98
CA GLN A 98 14.09 -10.83 24.61
C GLN A 98 13.41 -9.71 23.81
N LEU A 99 12.41 -9.02 24.37
CA LEU A 99 11.77 -7.87 23.73
C LEU A 99 12.75 -6.74 23.49
N ASN A 100 13.56 -6.36 24.49
CA ASN A 100 14.60 -5.35 24.33
C ASN A 100 15.61 -5.72 23.23
N THR A 101 15.95 -7.01 23.10
CA THR A 101 16.81 -7.51 22.03
C THR A 101 16.14 -7.38 20.66
N ILE A 102 14.84 -7.67 20.56
CA ILE A 102 14.06 -7.51 19.32
C ILE A 102 13.96 -6.04 18.95
N THR A 103 13.64 -5.15 19.90
CA THR A 103 13.56 -3.70 19.68
C THR A 103 14.89 -3.17 19.15
N ARG A 104 16.03 -3.48 19.81
CA ARG A 104 17.36 -3.06 19.33
C ARG A 104 17.69 -3.58 17.93
N ARG A 105 17.25 -4.79 17.59
CA ARG A 105 17.43 -5.34 16.24
C ARG A 105 16.58 -4.60 15.21
N LEU A 106 15.37 -4.21 15.59
CA LEU A 106 14.46 -3.44 14.74
C LEU A 106 15.01 -2.03 14.49
N ASP A 107 15.50 -1.34 15.53
CA ASP A 107 16.15 -0.03 15.41
C ASP A 107 17.36 -0.08 14.47
N ARG A 108 18.21 -1.10 14.61
CA ARG A 108 19.36 -1.31 13.70
C ARG A 108 18.93 -1.59 12.27
N MET A 109 17.85 -2.35 12.07
CA MET A 109 17.33 -2.62 10.72
C MET A 109 16.70 -1.36 10.09
N GLU A 110 16.08 -0.51 10.91
CA GLU A 110 15.56 0.79 10.48
C GLU A 110 16.69 1.72 10.03
N GLU A 111 17.76 1.82 10.82
CA GLU A 111 18.97 2.60 10.46
C GLU A 111 19.58 2.11 9.14
N GLN A 112 19.80 0.80 8.99
CA GLN A 112 20.34 0.22 7.75
C GLN A 112 19.43 0.45 6.53
N MET A 113 18.11 0.46 6.73
CA MET A 113 17.15 0.71 5.67
C MET A 113 17.17 2.19 5.27
N GLN A 114 17.28 3.09 6.24
CA GLN A 114 17.40 4.53 6.01
C GLN A 114 18.71 4.86 5.28
N ASP A 115 19.83 4.26 5.67
CA ASP A 115 21.12 4.42 4.99
C ASP A 115 21.04 3.92 3.55
N LYS A 116 20.45 2.75 3.33
CA LYS A 116 20.27 2.21 1.97
C LYS A 116 19.34 3.08 1.12
N ALA A 117 18.28 3.64 1.72
CA ALA A 117 17.41 4.59 1.03
C ALA A 117 18.17 5.87 0.66
N ASN A 118 19.00 6.39 1.56
CA ASN A 118 19.88 7.54 1.29
C ASN A 118 20.89 7.23 0.17
N ASP A 119 21.53 6.05 0.19
CA ASP A 119 22.46 5.62 -0.86
C ASP A 119 21.78 5.49 -2.23
N VAL A 120 20.58 4.93 -2.27
CA VAL A 120 19.81 4.81 -3.53
C VAL A 120 19.39 6.19 -4.03
N VAL A 121 18.91 7.07 -3.16
CA VAL A 121 18.51 8.44 -3.52
C VAL A 121 19.71 9.25 -3.99
N THR A 122 20.85 9.16 -3.31
CA THR A 122 22.08 9.84 -3.74
C THR A 122 22.58 9.30 -5.08
N TYR A 123 22.51 7.99 -5.31
CA TYR A 123 22.81 7.40 -6.61
C TYR A 123 21.86 7.90 -7.71
N GLN A 124 20.56 7.95 -7.45
CA GLN A 124 19.58 8.46 -8.42
C GLN A 124 19.79 9.94 -8.73
N LEU A 125 20.07 10.78 -7.73
CA LEU A 125 20.39 12.19 -7.92
C LEU A 125 21.66 12.36 -8.76
N LEU A 126 22.70 11.56 -8.48
CA LEU A 126 23.93 11.58 -9.26
C LEU A 126 23.70 11.13 -10.71
N GLN A 127 22.87 10.10 -10.89
CA GLN A 127 22.49 9.59 -12.21
C GLN A 127 21.72 10.65 -13.02
N HIS A 128 20.70 11.28 -12.42
CA HIS A 128 19.96 12.36 -13.07
C HIS A 128 20.85 13.56 -13.39
N ARG A 129 21.83 13.87 -12.54
CA ARG A 129 22.81 14.92 -12.85
C ARG A 129 23.61 14.57 -14.11
N ARG A 130 24.08 13.33 -14.24
CA ARG A 130 24.79 12.86 -15.46
C ARG A 130 23.89 12.92 -16.69
N GLU A 131 22.64 12.48 -16.58
CA GLU A 131 21.65 12.53 -17.67
C GLU A 131 21.37 13.97 -18.12
N MET A 132 21.25 14.91 -17.18
CA MET A 132 21.12 16.34 -17.48
C MET A 132 22.38 16.90 -18.15
N GLU A 133 23.58 16.54 -17.67
CA GLU A 133 24.86 16.95 -18.28
C GLU A 133 24.99 16.41 -19.72
N GLU A 134 24.63 15.15 -19.98
CA GLU A 134 24.59 14.56 -21.32
C GLU A 134 23.58 15.28 -22.23
N MET A 135 22.39 15.59 -21.71
CA MET A 135 21.37 16.32 -22.45
C MET A 135 21.85 17.73 -22.80
N LEU A 136 22.50 18.44 -21.87
CA LEU A 136 23.09 19.75 -22.11
C LEU A 136 24.18 19.70 -23.18
N GLU A 137 25.06 18.68 -23.15
CA GLU A 137 26.08 18.48 -24.17
C GLU A 137 25.45 18.24 -25.56
N ARG A 138 24.37 17.45 -25.61
CA ARG A 138 23.63 17.20 -26.86
C ARG A 138 22.95 18.46 -27.38
N ILE A 139 22.37 19.28 -26.51
CA ILE A 139 21.79 20.58 -26.87
C ILE A 139 22.87 21.50 -27.42
N GLN A 140 24.03 21.62 -26.75
CA GLN A 140 25.16 22.42 -27.23
C GLN A 140 25.67 21.96 -28.61
N LYS A 141 25.74 20.64 -28.84
CA LYS A 141 26.10 20.08 -30.16
C LYS A 141 25.07 20.44 -31.24
N LEU A 142 23.77 20.39 -30.90
CA LEU A 142 22.69 20.79 -31.81
C LEU A 142 22.72 22.30 -32.10
N GLU A 143 22.92 23.14 -31.08
CA GLU A 143 23.08 24.59 -31.23
C GLU A 143 24.28 24.94 -32.11
N ALA A 144 25.42 24.25 -31.92
CA ALA A 144 26.61 24.44 -32.74
C ALA A 144 26.41 23.96 -34.19
N ALA A 145 25.63 22.89 -34.42
CA ALA A 145 25.27 22.42 -35.75
C ALA A 145 24.34 23.42 -36.46
N LEU A 146 23.32 23.93 -35.77
CA LEU A 146 22.42 24.97 -36.28
C LEU A 146 23.17 26.27 -36.61
N THR A 147 24.09 26.70 -35.74
CA THR A 147 24.92 27.89 -35.99
C THR A 147 25.83 27.73 -37.22
N LYS A 148 26.26 26.51 -37.53
CA LYS A 148 27.05 26.22 -38.74
C LYS A 148 26.19 26.13 -40.01
N GLU A 149 24.90 25.82 -39.89
CA GLU A 149 23.96 25.67 -41.01
C GLU A 149 23.15 26.94 -41.32
N GLU A 150 23.29 28.01 -40.54
CA GLU A 150 22.82 29.34 -40.95
C GLU A 150 23.87 30.04 -41.85
N PRO A 151 23.51 30.54 -43.06
CA PRO A 151 22.19 31.04 -43.45
C PRO A 151 21.63 30.35 -44.71
N ILE A 152 20.68 29.43 -44.56
CA ILE A 152 19.82 29.05 -45.70
C ILE A 152 18.55 29.87 -45.62
N TYR A 153 18.64 31.05 -46.24
CA TYR A 153 17.56 31.94 -46.68
C TYR A 153 16.13 31.50 -46.34
N ILE A 154 15.50 32.19 -45.39
CA ILE A 154 14.06 32.42 -45.45
C ILE A 154 13.84 33.43 -46.59
N THR A 155 13.91 32.97 -47.83
CA THR A 155 13.24 33.67 -48.94
C THR A 155 11.75 33.51 -48.72
N PRO A 156 10.97 34.60 -48.57
CA PRO A 156 9.54 34.50 -48.50
C PRO A 156 9.02 34.02 -49.86
N ASP A 157 8.40 32.85 -49.86
CA ASP A 157 7.26 32.49 -50.70
C ASP A 157 7.23 33.11 -52.12
N SER A 158 7.94 32.50 -53.08
CA SER A 158 7.76 32.83 -54.51
C SER A 158 8.23 31.69 -55.44
N LYS A 159 7.32 30.72 -55.63
CA LYS A 159 7.06 29.91 -56.85
C LYS A 159 8.16 28.94 -57.34
N PRO A 160 7.86 27.61 -57.43
CA PRO A 160 8.77 26.65 -58.04
C PRO A 160 8.73 26.81 -59.58
N THR A 161 9.76 27.44 -60.16
CA THR A 161 9.95 27.45 -61.61
C THR A 161 10.75 26.21 -61.99
N TYR A 162 10.05 25.14 -62.34
CA TYR A 162 10.63 24.01 -63.08
C TYR A 162 10.92 24.47 -64.53
N GLU A 163 12.16 24.90 -64.80
CA GLU A 163 12.62 25.03 -66.19
C GLU A 163 12.87 23.64 -66.79
N ARG A 164 11.95 23.22 -67.66
CA ARG A 164 12.10 22.00 -68.47
C ARG A 164 13.20 22.23 -69.52
N GLU A 165 14.23 21.40 -69.49
CA GLU A 165 15.25 21.32 -70.53
C GLU A 165 14.59 21.21 -71.92
N LYS A 166 14.82 22.22 -72.77
CA LYS A 166 14.31 22.26 -74.14
C LYS A 166 15.08 21.23 -74.98
N LYS A 167 14.45 20.08 -75.25
CA LYS A 167 14.93 19.09 -76.23
C LYS A 167 15.06 19.71 -77.64
N PRO A 168 16.12 19.39 -78.41
CA PRO A 168 16.35 19.97 -79.73
C PRO A 168 15.28 19.51 -80.75
N LYS A 169 14.66 20.47 -81.45
CA LYS A 169 13.69 20.23 -82.53
C LYS A 169 14.41 19.65 -83.76
N ARG A 170 14.11 18.38 -84.11
CA ARG A 170 14.55 17.74 -85.36
C ARG A 170 13.84 18.38 -86.57
N ARG A 171 14.62 18.81 -87.57
CA ARG A 171 14.15 19.35 -88.85
C ARG A 171 13.34 18.29 -89.62
N LYS A 172 12.12 18.62 -90.05
CA LYS A 172 11.39 17.86 -91.06
C LYS A 172 11.63 18.51 -92.41
N MET A 173 12.41 17.83 -93.25
CA MET A 173 12.50 18.08 -94.69
C MET A 173 11.27 17.43 -95.33
N ILE A 174 10.31 18.22 -95.83
CA ILE A 174 9.27 17.72 -96.73
C ILE A 174 8.70 18.88 -97.57
N PHE A 175 8.97 18.79 -98.87
CA PHE A 175 8.22 19.32 -100.01
C PHE A 175 8.05 20.85 -100.15
N SER A 176 9.04 21.47 -100.81
CA SER A 176 8.79 22.57 -101.75
C SER A 176 8.77 21.97 -103.17
N ILE A 177 7.59 21.59 -103.63
CA ILE A 177 7.24 21.37 -105.03
C ILE A 177 6.11 22.35 -105.23
N PHE A 178 6.33 23.42 -106.01
CA PHE A 178 5.40 24.42 -106.56
C PHE A 178 6.00 25.83 -106.42
N GLY A 179 6.33 26.44 -107.56
CA GLY A 179 6.32 27.90 -107.69
C GLY A 179 7.57 28.53 -108.31
N LEU A 180 7.58 28.55 -109.65
CA LEU A 180 8.36 29.39 -110.58
C LEU A 180 9.89 29.24 -110.65
#